data_AF-A0A0B2AHU8-F1
#
_entry.id   AF-A0A0B2AHU8-F1
#
_cell.length_a   1.000
_cell.length_b   1.000
_cell.length_c   1.000
_cell.angle_alpha   90.00
_cell.angle_beta   90.00
_cell.angle_gamma   90.00
#
_symmetry.space_group_name_H-M   'P 1'
#
loop_
_entity.id
_entity.type
_entity.pdbx_description
1 polymer ?
#
loop_
_entity_poly.entity_id
_entity_poly.type
_entity_poly.pdbx_seq_one_letter_code
_entity_poly.pdbx_strand_id
1 'polypeptide(L)' 'MIIAVVVLAFAVSYAIQRKLTSMFDYHCRRCDATFALTPAAAAVAPHSMGKKFGRCPNCGAWSWLEPVPKEH' A
#
# COMPACT_ATOMS: atom_id res chain seq x y z
N MET A 1 29.91 1.00 3.30
CA MET A 1 29.10 -0.07 3.96
C MET A 1 27.68 0.38 4.28
N ILE A 2 27.45 1.55 4.91
CA ILE A 2 26.10 2.03 5.27
C ILE A 2 25.16 2.13 4.05
N ILE A 3 25.65 2.65 2.92
CA ILE A 3 24.86 2.79 1.69
C ILE A 3 24.35 1.43 1.19
N ALA A 4 25.20 0.39 1.19
CA ALA A 4 24.81 -0.94 0.75
C ALA A 4 23.71 -1.55 1.62
N VAL A 5 23.77 -1.33 2.95
CA VAL A 5 22.74 -1.78 3.89
C VAL A 5 21.41 -1.06 3.65
N VAL A 6 21.45 0.26 3.43
CA VAL A 6 20.25 1.05 3.13
C VAL A 6 19.61 0.60 1.80
N VAL A 7 20.41 0.37 0.76
CA VAL A 7 19.92 -0.10 -0.54
C VAL A 7 19.29 -1.49 -0.41
N LEU A 8 19.92 -2.41 0.32
CA LEU A 8 19.36 -3.74 0.59
C LEU A 8 18.04 -3.66 1.37
N ALA A 9 17.97 -2.84 2.42
CA ALA A 9 16.74 -2.64 3.19
C ALA A 9 15.58 -2.09 2.34
N PHE A 10 15.89 -1.15 1.43
CA PHE A 10 14.91 -0.59 0.51
C PHE A 10 14.43 -1.63 -0.52
N ALA A 11 15.34 -2.43 -1.07
CA ALA A 11 14.99 -3.50 -2.01
C ALA A 11 14.09 -4.57 -1.37
N VAL A 12 14.39 -4.98 -0.14
CA VAL A 12 13.56 -5.92 0.63
C VAL A 12 12.18 -5.32 0.89
N SER A 13 12.12 -4.07 1.35
CA SER A 13 10.85 -3.37 1.61
C SER A 13 9.99 -3.27 0.34
N TYR A 14 10.61 -2.96 -0.78
CA TYR A 14 9.94 -2.90 -2.08
C TYR A 14 9.40 -4.27 -2.52
N ALA A 15 10.18 -5.33 -2.37
CA ALA A 15 9.75 -6.69 -2.72
C ALA A 15 8.55 -7.16 -1.88
N ILE A 16 8.57 -6.89 -0.57
CA ILE A 16 7.45 -7.19 0.34
C ILE A 16 6.20 -6.45 -0.11
N GLN A 17 6.30 -5.15 -0.36
CA GLN A 17 5.15 -4.34 -0.75
C GLN A 17 4.61 -4.75 -2.11
N ARG A 18 5.47 -5.10 -3.07
CA ARG A 18 5.06 -5.60 -4.38
C ARG A 18 4.19 -6.85 -4.25
N LYS A 19 4.59 -7.80 -3.39
CA LYS A 19 3.80 -9.00 -3.10
C LYS A 19 2.48 -8.67 -2.39
N LEU A 20 2.50 -7.76 -1.41
CA LEU A 20 1.28 -7.32 -0.73
C LEU A 20 0.30 -6.65 -1.71
N THR A 21 0.76 -5.75 -2.58
CA THR A 21 -0.08 -5.10 -3.60
C THR A 21 -0.54 -6.04 -4.71
N SER A 22 0.13 -7.18 -4.90
CA SER A 22 -0.36 -8.21 -5.82
C SER A 22 -1.47 -9.05 -5.21
N MET A 23 -1.48 -9.23 -3.88
CA MET A 23 -2.45 -10.05 -3.16
C MET A 23 -3.65 -9.27 -2.64
N PHE A 24 -3.49 -7.98 -2.34
CA PHE A 24 -4.50 -7.13 -1.73
C PHE A 24 -4.79 -5.89 -2.58
N ASP A 25 -6.06 -5.62 -2.76
CA ASP A 25 -6.55 -4.29 -3.11
C ASP A 25 -6.90 -3.50 -1.85
N TYR A 26 -7.24 -2.24 -2.03
CA TYR A 26 -7.57 -1.32 -0.96
C TYR A 26 -8.96 -0.74 -1.18
N HIS A 27 -9.80 -0.84 -0.16
CA HIS A 27 -11.14 -0.32 -0.16
C HIS A 27 -11.18 1.07 0.48
N CYS A 28 -11.79 2.03 -0.22
CA CYS A 28 -12.08 3.35 0.31
C CYS A 28 -13.53 3.43 0.80
N ARG A 29 -13.69 3.52 2.12
CA ARG A 29 -15.00 3.66 2.78
C ARG A 29 -15.83 4.89 2.37
N ARG A 30 -15.21 5.90 1.74
CA ARG A 30 -15.92 7.14 1.39
C ARG A 30 -16.66 7.06 0.05
N CYS A 31 -16.16 6.28 -0.88
CA CYS A 31 -16.75 6.13 -2.23
C CYS A 31 -16.94 4.67 -2.61
N ASP A 32 -16.80 3.76 -1.65
CA ASP A 32 -16.86 2.30 -1.75
C ASP A 32 -16.01 1.68 -2.87
N ALA A 33 -14.99 2.41 -3.33
CA ALA A 33 -14.16 1.96 -4.43
C ALA A 33 -13.03 1.07 -3.92
N THR A 34 -12.81 -0.03 -4.64
CA THR A 34 -11.67 -0.94 -4.43
C THR A 34 -10.64 -0.69 -5.53
N PHE A 35 -9.37 -0.54 -5.16
CA PHE A 35 -8.29 -0.24 -6.10
C PHE A 35 -6.94 -0.76 -5.62
N ALA A 36 -6.05 -1.02 -6.57
CA ALA A 36 -4.67 -1.38 -6.26
C ALA A 36 -3.85 -0.14 -5.89
N LEU A 37 -3.14 -0.17 -4.76
CA LEU A 37 -2.08 0.79 -4.48
C LEU A 37 -0.81 0.41 -5.24
N THR A 38 -0.05 1.39 -5.70
CA THR A 38 1.31 1.14 -6.18
C THR A 38 2.21 0.73 -5.00
N PRO A 39 3.22 -0.13 -5.21
CA PRO A 39 4.14 -0.52 -4.15
C PRO A 39 4.80 0.68 -3.48
N ALA A 40 5.17 1.70 -4.28
CA ALA A 40 5.76 2.94 -3.78
C ALA A 40 4.82 3.72 -2.86
N ALA A 41 3.55 3.91 -3.27
CA ALA A 41 2.55 4.58 -2.41
C ALA A 41 2.28 3.76 -1.15
N ALA A 42 2.24 2.43 -1.28
CA ALA A 42 2.07 1.49 -0.19
C ALA A 42 3.27 1.50 0.80
N ALA A 43 4.45 1.95 0.34
CA ALA A 43 5.67 2.07 1.14
C ALA A 43 5.68 3.25 2.07
N VAL A 44 5.27 4.40 1.51
CA VAL A 44 5.33 5.69 2.20
C VAL A 44 4.04 5.98 2.98
N ALA A 45 2.98 5.19 2.74
CA ALA A 45 1.72 5.33 3.46
C ALA A 45 1.89 4.93 4.94
N PRO A 46 1.39 5.77 5.88
CA PRO A 46 1.27 5.39 7.28
C PRO A 46 0.44 4.11 7.41
N HIS A 47 0.96 3.14 8.16
CA HIS A 47 0.32 1.86 8.41
C HIS A 47 -0.20 1.80 9.84
N SER A 48 -1.43 1.33 10.03
CA SER A 48 -2.02 1.10 11.35
C SER A 48 -2.99 -0.07 11.29
N MET A 49 -2.78 -1.11 12.10
CA MET A 49 -3.64 -2.30 12.18
C MET A 49 -3.96 -2.92 10.80
N GLY A 50 -2.96 -3.00 9.91
CA GLY A 50 -3.12 -3.50 8.54
C GLY A 50 -3.76 -2.53 7.54
N LYS A 51 -4.31 -1.40 8.01
CA LYS A 51 -4.84 -0.32 7.17
C LYS A 51 -3.73 0.61 6.73
N LYS A 52 -3.90 1.24 5.56
CA LYS A 52 -2.98 2.26 5.05
C LYS A 52 -3.68 3.60 4.92
N PHE A 53 -3.09 4.65 5.46
CA PHE A 53 -3.62 6.00 5.25
C PHE A 53 -3.14 6.52 3.90
N GLY A 54 -4.07 6.82 3.00
CA GLY A 54 -3.74 7.21 1.64
C GLY A 54 -4.85 7.99 0.96
N ARG A 55 -4.49 8.61 -0.16
CA ARG A 55 -5.43 9.31 -1.04
C ARG A 55 -6.10 8.30 -1.96
N CYS A 56 -7.42 8.27 -1.98
CA CYS A 56 -8.18 7.49 -2.95
C CYS A 56 -8.02 8.11 -4.36
N PRO A 57 -7.63 7.33 -5.39
CA PRO A 57 -7.50 7.83 -6.75
C PRO A 57 -8.87 8.10 -7.40
N ASN A 58 -9.94 7.46 -6.93
CA ASN A 58 -11.28 7.61 -7.48
C ASN A 58 -11.97 8.90 -6.99
N CYS A 59 -12.05 9.10 -5.67
CA CYS A 59 -12.74 10.26 -5.08
C CYS A 59 -11.79 11.37 -4.58
N GLY A 60 -10.48 11.15 -4.60
CA GLY A 60 -9.48 12.14 -4.16
C GLY A 60 -9.39 12.34 -2.65
N ALA A 61 -10.22 11.67 -1.85
CA ALA A 61 -10.26 11.82 -0.40
C ALA A 61 -9.09 11.10 0.29
N TRP A 62 -8.61 11.69 1.39
CA TRP A 62 -7.67 11.04 2.30
C TRP A 62 -8.44 10.26 3.36
N SER A 63 -8.19 8.95 3.45
CA SER A 63 -8.81 8.10 4.46
C SER A 63 -7.92 6.91 4.81
N TRP A 64 -8.30 6.19 5.87
CA TRP A 64 -7.78 4.84 6.10
C TRP A 64 -8.37 3.91 5.05
N LEU A 65 -7.49 3.22 4.33
CA LEU A 65 -7.81 2.25 3.32
C LEU A 65 -7.73 0.86 3.94
N GLU A 66 -8.83 0.11 3.84
CA GLU A 66 -8.90 -1.26 4.32
C GLU A 66 -8.34 -2.23 3.26
N PRO A 67 -7.41 -3.13 3.61
CA PRO A 67 -6.94 -4.14 2.68
C PRO A 67 -8.03 -5.17 2.41
N VAL A 68 -8.32 -5.42 1.14
CA VAL A 68 -9.26 -6.44 0.68
C VAL A 68 -8.48 -7.48 -0.14
N PRO A 69 -8.55 -8.78 0.18
CA PRO A 69 -7.94 -9.82 -0.62
C PRO A 69 -8.46 -9.76 -2.05
N LYS A 70 -7.57 -9.89 -3.04
CA LYS A 70 -8.01 -10.08 -4.42
C LYS A 70 -8.60 -11.48 -4.55
N GLU A 71 -9.81 -11.57 -5.07
CA GLU A 71 -10.36 -12.85 -5.48
C GLU A 71 -9.66 -13.26 -6.78
N HIS A 72 -9.01 -14.42 -6.76
CA HIS A 72 -8.33 -15.02 -7.91
C HIS A 72 -9.27 -15.89 -8.73
#